data_AF-A0A534CG76-F1
#
_entry.id   AF-A0A534CG76-F1
#
_cell.length_a   1.000
_cell.length_b   1.000
_cell.length_c   1.000
_cell.angle_alpha   90.00
_cell.angle_beta   90.00
_cell.angle_gamma   90.00
#
_symmetry.space_group_name_H-M   'P 1'
#
loop_
_entity.id
_entity.type
_entity.pdbx_description
1 polymer ?
#
loop_
_entity_poly.entity_id
_entity_poly.type
_entity_poly.pdbx_seq_one_letter_code
_entity_poly.pdbx_strand_id
1 'polypeptide(L)'
;MEFDSYMIPESDLELGQFRLLDVDNKVIIPVDCHIRLIITGADVIHSFAIPSLGLKVDAVPGRLNQSSIIAERTGTFYGQCSEICGV
;
A
#
# COMPACT_ATOMS: atom_id res chain seq x y z
N MET A 1 -7.86 -11.29 10.25
CA MET A 1 -6.46 -10.97 10.56
C MET A 1 -6.24 -9.53 10.19
N GLU A 2 -5.63 -8.77 11.09
CA GLU A 2 -5.32 -7.34 10.94
C GLU A 2 -3.88 -7.16 11.40
N PHE A 3 -3.15 -6.26 10.75
CA PHE A 3 -1.76 -5.94 11.06
C PHE A 3 -1.43 -4.54 10.58
N ASP A 4 -0.42 -3.94 11.20
CA ASP A 4 0.18 -2.69 10.77
C ASP A 4 1.38 -2.96 9.85
N SER A 5 1.61 -2.07 8.88
CA SER A 5 2.72 -2.14 7.94
C SER A 5 3.54 -0.87 8.04
N TYR A 6 4.75 -0.99 8.57
CA TYR A 6 5.69 0.12 8.75
C TYR A 6 6.88 0.00 7.80
N MET A 7 7.41 1.15 7.38
CA MET A 7 8.63 1.22 6.58
C MET A 7 9.83 0.75 7.42
N ILE A 8 10.68 -0.10 6.83
CA ILE A 8 11.90 -0.57 7.50
C ILE A 8 12.90 0.59 7.63
N PRO A 9 13.39 0.92 8.84
CA PRO A 9 14.41 1.94 9.03
C PRO A 9 15.73 1.59 8.34
N GLU A 10 16.49 2.60 7.91
CA GLU A 10 17.76 2.38 7.18
C GLU A 10 18.80 1.57 7.98
N SER A 11 18.79 1.67 9.31
CA SER A 11 19.66 0.87 10.19
C SER A 11 19.37 -0.62 10.17
N ASP A 12 18.14 -0.99 9.80
CA ASP A 12 17.60 -2.34 9.92
C ASP A 12 17.45 -3.01 8.54
N LEU A 13 17.83 -2.31 7.47
CA LEU A 13 17.76 -2.84 6.11
C LEU A 13 18.76 -3.99 5.90
N GLU A 14 18.28 -5.07 5.32
CA GLU A 14 19.10 -6.18 4.86
C GLU A 14 19.63 -5.97 3.44
N LEU A 15 20.71 -6.66 3.08
CA LEU A 15 21.29 -6.60 1.74
C LEU A 15 20.25 -7.00 0.68
N GLY A 16 19.94 -6.07 -0.23
CA GLY A 16 18.98 -6.28 -1.32
C GLY A 16 17.60 -5.65 -1.08
N GLN A 17 17.34 -5.12 0.12
CA GLN A 17 16.13 -4.34 0.39
C GLN A 17 16.25 -2.91 -0.13
N PHE A 18 15.11 -2.31 -0.45
CA PHE A 18 15.01 -0.97 -1.00
C PHE A 18 14.75 0.07 0.10
N ARG A 19 15.66 1.05 0.19
CA ARG A 19 15.53 2.21 1.07
C ARG A 19 14.22 2.96 0.78
N LEU A 20 13.45 3.26 1.83
CA LEU A 20 12.15 3.95 1.79
C LEU A 20 11.00 3.23 1.06
N LEU A 21 11.16 1.94 0.72
CA LEU A 21 10.14 1.17 0.00
C LEU A 21 9.79 -0.16 0.64
N ASP A 22 10.75 -0.87 1.23
CA ASP A 22 10.45 -2.10 1.95
C ASP A 22 9.75 -1.82 3.28
N VAL A 23 8.83 -2.72 3.61
CA VAL A 23 7.99 -2.70 4.82
C VAL A 23 8.14 -4.01 5.58
N ASP A 24 7.88 -3.97 6.88
CA ASP A 24 7.94 -5.14 7.77
C ASP A 24 6.88 -6.20 7.43
N ASN A 25 5.64 -5.78 7.17
CA ASN A 25 4.50 -6.64 6.88
C ASN A 25 3.92 -6.35 5.49
N LYS A 26 4.23 -7.20 4.51
CA LYS A 26 3.74 -7.06 3.14
C LYS A 26 2.28 -7.49 3.03
N VAL A 27 1.47 -6.72 2.30
CA VAL A 27 0.10 -7.12 1.93
C VAL A 27 0.17 -8.23 0.87
N ILE A 28 -0.22 -9.44 1.25
CA ILE A 28 -0.24 -10.60 0.36
C ILE A 28 -1.62 -10.75 -0.27
N ILE A 29 -1.66 -10.86 -1.60
CA ILE A 29 -2.88 -11.03 -2.39
C ILE A 29 -2.76 -12.20 -3.37
N PRO A 30 -3.86 -12.88 -3.72
CA PRO A 30 -3.85 -13.91 -4.76
C PRO A 30 -3.70 -13.28 -6.16
N VAL A 31 -2.89 -13.93 -7.00
CA VAL A 31 -2.78 -13.63 -8.44
C VAL A 31 -4.05 -14.09 -9.18
N ASP A 32 -4.37 -13.45 -10.30
CA ASP A 32 -5.50 -13.77 -11.20
C ASP A 32 -6.88 -13.78 -10.51
N CYS A 33 -7.01 -12.99 -9.44
CA CYS A 33 -8.24 -12.85 -8.67
C CYS A 33 -8.66 -11.37 -8.61
N HIS A 34 -9.95 -11.10 -8.82
CA HIS A 34 -10.51 -9.78 -8.60
C HIS A 34 -10.59 -9.48 -7.11
N ILE A 35 -9.81 -8.51 -6.66
CA ILE A 35 -9.75 -8.08 -5.26
C ILE A 35 -10.43 -6.73 -5.14
N ARG A 36 -11.38 -6.64 -4.20
CA ARG A 36 -12.02 -5.38 -3.82
C ARG A 36 -11.26 -4.78 -2.64
N LEU A 37 -10.73 -3.59 -2.82
CA LEU A 37 -10.12 -2.78 -1.79
C LEU A 37 -11.14 -1.78 -1.23
N ILE A 38 -11.17 -1.64 0.09
CA ILE A 38 -11.91 -0.59 0.79
C ILE A 38 -10.87 0.26 1.52
N ILE A 39 -10.77 1.54 1.14
CA ILE A 39 -9.69 2.45 1.53
C ILE A 39 -10.29 3.66 2.25
N THR A 40 -9.76 3.99 3.42
CA THR A 40 -10.19 5.13 4.24
C THR A 40 -9.04 5.64 5.10
N GLY A 41 -9.14 6.88 5.59
CA GLY A 41 -8.16 7.48 6.50
C GLY A 41 -8.66 7.44 7.95
N ALA A 42 -7.75 7.29 8.91
CA ALA A 42 -8.08 7.32 10.34
C ALA A 42 -7.85 8.69 10.99
N ASP A 43 -6.94 9.50 10.43
CA ASP A 43 -6.49 10.78 10.96
C ASP A 43 -6.66 11.93 9.95
N VAL A 44 -5.76 12.03 8.98
CA VAL A 44 -5.74 13.01 7.89
C VAL A 44 -5.98 12.30 6.56
N ILE A 45 -5.92 13.05 5.46
CA ILE A 45 -6.00 12.45 4.13
C ILE A 45 -4.66 11.80 3.81
N HIS A 46 -4.72 10.54 3.38
CA HIS A 46 -3.62 9.83 2.74
C HIS A 46 -4.03 9.42 1.32
N SER A 47 -3.15 8.80 0.55
CA SER A 47 -3.53 8.21 -0.74
C SER A 47 -2.83 6.89 -0.96
N PHE A 48 -3.61 5.82 -1.11
CA PHE A 48 -3.14 4.46 -1.33
C PHE A 48 -2.85 4.27 -2.82
N ALA A 49 -1.57 4.24 -3.19
CA ALA A 49 -1.14 4.19 -4.58
C ALA A 49 -0.12 3.08 -4.84
N ILE A 50 -0.39 2.29 -5.88
CA ILE A 50 0.49 1.24 -6.41
C ILE A 50 0.55 1.44 -7.94
N PRO A 51 1.51 2.22 -8.46
CA PRO A 51 1.52 2.63 -9.87
C PRO A 51 1.54 1.47 -10.87
N SER A 52 2.25 0.39 -10.55
CA SER A 52 2.33 -0.80 -11.40
C SER A 52 1.02 -1.58 -11.52
N LEU A 53 0.08 -1.37 -10.60
CA LEU A 53 -1.29 -1.90 -10.66
C LEU A 53 -2.29 -0.84 -11.16
N GLY A 54 -1.82 0.34 -11.58
CA GLY A 54 -2.68 1.45 -12.01
C GLY A 54 -3.58 2.01 -10.89
N LEU A 55 -3.24 1.76 -9.63
CA LEU A 55 -4.05 2.14 -8.48
C LEU A 55 -3.54 3.44 -7.86
N LYS A 56 -4.43 4.42 -7.69
CA LYS A 56 -4.26 5.58 -6.80
C LYS A 56 -5.64 5.97 -6.27
N VAL A 57 -5.85 5.87 -4.97
CA VAL A 57 -7.14 6.16 -4.33
C VAL A 57 -6.91 6.85 -3.00
N ASP A 58 -7.55 8.01 -2.82
CA ASP A 58 -7.41 8.78 -1.58
C ASP A 58 -8.12 8.08 -0.42
N ALA A 59 -7.43 8.02 0.71
CA ALA A 59 -7.92 7.58 2.00
C ALA A 59 -8.41 8.80 2.78
N VAL A 60 -9.72 9.08 2.67
CA VAL A 60 -10.34 10.26 3.28
C VAL A 60 -11.06 9.85 4.58
N PRO A 61 -10.77 10.50 5.72
CA PRO A 61 -11.48 10.23 6.97
C PRO A 61 -13.00 10.40 6.82
N GLY A 62 -13.75 9.41 7.31
CA GLY A 62 -15.21 9.39 7.23
C GLY A 62 -15.79 8.95 5.87
N ARG A 63 -14.95 8.56 4.90
CA ARG A 63 -15.39 8.02 3.60
C ARG A 63 -14.71 6.68 3.31
N LEU A 64 -15.51 5.68 2.94
CA LEU A 64 -15.04 4.39 2.44
C LEU A 64 -14.96 4.43 0.91
N ASN A 65 -13.77 4.59 0.36
CA ASN A 65 -13.55 4.49 -1.08
C ASN A 65 -13.36 3.04 -1.49
N GLN A 66 -14.04 2.60 -2.55
CA GLN A 66 -13.92 1.26 -3.10
C GLN A 66 -13.16 1.30 -4.43
N SER A 67 -12.20 0.39 -4.59
CA SER A 67 -11.54 0.12 -5.87
C SER A 67 -11.38 -1.39 -6.09
N SER A 68 -11.23 -1.80 -7.33
CA SER A 68 -10.99 -3.19 -7.69
C SER A 68 -9.65 -3.30 -8.40
N ILE A 69 -8.85 -4.29 -8.03
CA ILE A 69 -7.59 -4.62 -8.69
C ILE A 69 -7.56 -6.08 -9.11
N ILE A 70 -6.71 -6.39 -10.08
CA ILE A 70 -6.31 -7.75 -10.42
C ILE A 70 -4.79 -7.74 -10.66
N ALA A 71 -4.08 -8.66 -10.03
CA ALA A 71 -2.67 -8.89 -10.30
C ALA A 71 -2.56 -10.02 -11.32
N GLU A 72 -2.19 -9.71 -12.56
CA GLU A 72 -2.09 -10.69 -13.67
C GLU A 72 -0.76 -11.47 -13.67
N ARG A 73 0.12 -11.18 -12.71
CA ARG A 73 1.39 -11.89 -12.53
C ARG A 73 1.80 -11.91 -11.07
N THR A 74 2.51 -12.96 -10.68
CA THR A 74 3.16 -13.04 -9.37
C THR A 74 4.31 -12.05 -9.29
N GLY A 75 4.51 -11.43 -8.13
CA GLY A 75 5.63 -10.53 -7.89
C GLY A 75 5.40 -9.65 -6.67
N THR A 76 6.35 -8.75 -6.41
CA THR A 76 6.20 -7.68 -5.43
C THR A 76 5.92 -6.38 -6.18
N PHE A 77 4.88 -5.67 -5.76
CA PHE A 77 4.49 -4.38 -6.33
C PHE A 77 4.65 -3.32 -5.25
N TYR A 78 5.41 -2.27 -5.54
CA TYR A 78 5.69 -1.20 -4.58
C TYR A 78 4.77 0.00 -4.82
N GLY A 79 4.50 0.71 -3.74
CA GLY A 79 3.65 1.88 -3.70
C GLY A 79 4.12 2.84 -2.62
N GLN A 80 3.67 4.09 -2.69
CA GLN A 80 3.94 5.12 -1.68
C GLN A 80 2.70 5.97 -1.47
N CYS A 81 2.58 6.58 -0.29
CA CYS A 81 1.55 7.58 -0.04
C CYS A 81 1.68 8.70 -1.08
N SER A 82 0.59 9.01 -1.76
CA SER A 82 0.55 9.98 -2.88
C SER A 82 -0.26 11.24 -2.56
N GLU A 83 -0.38 11.57 -1.28
CA GLU A 83 -1.00 12.78 -0.73
C GLU A 83 -0.15 13.30 0.44
N ILE A 84 -0.16 14.62 0.68
CA ILE A 84 0.59 15.20 1.80
C ILE A 84 -0.09 14.84 3.13
N CYS A 85 0.62 14.10 4.00
CA CYS A 85 0.02 13.51 5.20
C CYS A 85 0.73 13.86 6.53
N GLY A 86 1.62 14.85 6.52
CA GLY A 86 2.39 15.26 7.72
C GLY A 86 3.88 15.02 7.57
N VAL A 87 4.59 14.95 8.69
CA VAL A 87 6.05 14.74 8.81
C VAL A 87 6.30 13.52 9.67
#